data_AF-A0A2E8QFU1-F1
#
_entry.id   AF-A0A2E8QFU1-F1
#
_cell.length_a   1.000
_cell.length_b   1.000
_cell.length_c   1.000
_cell.angle_alpha   90.00
_cell.angle_beta   90.00
_cell.angle_gamma   90.00
#
_symmetry.space_group_name_H-M   'P 1'
#
loop_
_entity.id
_entity.type
_entity.pdbx_description
1 polymer ?
#
loop_
_entity_poly.entity_id
_entity_poly.type
_entity_poly.pdbx_seq_one_letter_code
_entity_poly.pdbx_strand_id
1 'polypeptide(L)'
;MSIFDLILMSFRAILSNTLRSLLTTLGIIIGVSSVIVLMAIGQGAVKGVIDELSALGTNLIFIEPGSSEEDGQKGAAGSALTLTREDGEAIIDSKILGVDRLTSMIDFTAQAITPS
;
A
#
# COMPACT_ATOMS: atom_id res chain seq x y z
N MET A 1 29.71 -39.64 -32.14
CA MET A 1 28.27 -39.51 -31.80
C MET A 1 27.97 -38.04 -31.69
N SER A 2 27.12 -37.51 -32.56
CA SER A 2 26.79 -36.09 -32.51
C SER A 2 25.76 -35.83 -31.41
N ILE A 3 25.74 -34.61 -30.86
CA ILE A 3 24.72 -34.16 -29.90
C ILE A 3 23.31 -34.27 -30.50
N PHE A 4 23.18 -34.13 -31.82
CA PHE A 4 21.93 -34.29 -32.53
C PHE A 4 21.39 -35.73 -32.44
N ASP A 5 22.27 -36.72 -32.57
CA ASP A 5 21.89 -38.14 -32.45
C ASP A 5 21.39 -38.48 -31.04
N LEU A 6 22.02 -37.88 -30.01
CA LEU A 6 21.63 -38.06 -28.62
C LEU A 6 20.23 -37.49 -28.34
N ILE A 7 19.94 -36.28 -28.83
CA ILE A 7 18.62 -35.65 -28.68
C ILE A 7 17.55 -36.51 -29.38
N LEU A 8 17.82 -36.96 -30.60
CA LEU A 8 16.89 -37.79 -31.37
C LEU A 8 16.61 -39.14 -30.67
N MET A 9 17.65 -39.76 -30.09
CA MET A 9 17.53 -40.99 -29.31
C MET A 9 16.70 -40.78 -28.03
N SER A 10 16.94 -39.69 -27.30
CA SER A 10 16.17 -39.35 -26.10
C SER A 10 14.70 -39.09 -26.39
N PHE A 11 14.38 -38.39 -27.47
CA PHE A 11 12.98 -38.19 -27.91
C PHE A 11 12.29 -39.52 -28.19
N ARG A 12 12.93 -40.43 -28.93
CA ARG A 12 12.37 -41.77 -29.18
C ARG A 12 12.16 -42.57 -27.89
N ALA A 13 13.06 -42.45 -26.92
CA ALA A 13 12.92 -43.10 -25.62
C ALA A 13 11.71 -42.57 -24.83
N ILE A 14 11.48 -41.25 -24.83
CA ILE A 14 10.30 -40.63 -24.20
C ILE A 14 9.00 -41.13 -24.84
N LEU A 15 8.96 -41.22 -26.18
CA LEU A 15 7.81 -41.74 -26.93
C LEU A 15 7.57 -43.25 -26.71
N SER A 16 8.61 -44.03 -26.36
CA SER A 16 8.45 -45.46 -26.09
C SER A 16 7.75 -45.76 -24.75
N ASN A 17 7.83 -44.83 -23.79
CA ASN A 17 7.20 -44.96 -22.47
C ASN A 17 6.28 -43.76 -22.21
N THR A 18 5.20 -43.71 -22.99
CA THR A 18 4.26 -42.58 -23.01
C THR A 18 3.59 -42.34 -21.66
N LEU A 19 3.17 -43.39 -20.93
CA LEU A 19 2.50 -43.21 -19.64
C LEU A 19 3.42 -42.63 -18.57
N ARG A 20 4.64 -43.18 -18.41
CA ARG A 20 5.57 -42.66 -17.41
C ARG A 20 5.99 -41.23 -17.74
N SER A 21 6.36 -40.97 -18.98
CA SER A 21 6.81 -39.64 -19.42
C SER A 21 5.71 -38.59 -19.30
N LEU A 22 4.46 -38.96 -19.58
CA LEU A 22 3.31 -38.06 -19.46
C LEU A 22 3.04 -37.73 -17.99
N LEU A 23 3.00 -38.73 -17.11
CA LEU A 23 2.73 -38.52 -15.69
C LEU A 23 3.80 -37.66 -14.99
N THR A 24 5.09 -37.87 -15.31
CA THR A 24 6.17 -37.06 -14.72
C THR A 24 6.14 -35.62 -15.21
N THR A 25 5.88 -35.42 -16.51
CA THR A 25 5.80 -34.07 -17.09
C THR A 25 4.59 -33.32 -16.56
N LEU A 26 3.43 -34.00 -16.46
CA LEU A 26 2.21 -33.44 -15.91
C LEU A 26 2.39 -33.02 -14.44
N GLY A 27 3.06 -33.84 -13.63
CA GLY A 27 3.37 -33.53 -12.24
C GLY A 27 4.21 -32.25 -12.10
N ILE A 28 5.23 -32.07 -12.95
CA ILE A 28 6.06 -30.86 -12.95
C ILE A 28 5.23 -29.64 -13.39
N ILE A 29 4.41 -29.78 -14.43
CA ILE A 29 3.56 -28.68 -14.92
C ILE A 29 2.61 -28.20 -13.82
N ILE A 30 1.88 -29.12 -13.19
CA ILE A 30 0.92 -28.77 -12.12
C ILE A 30 1.67 -28.20 -10.91
N GLY A 31 2.79 -28.82 -10.52
CA GLY A 31 3.61 -28.38 -9.41
C GLY A 31 4.09 -26.94 -9.57
N VAL A 32 4.77 -26.63 -10.67
CA VAL A 32 5.29 -25.29 -10.95
C VAL A 32 4.16 -24.27 -11.13
N SER A 33 3.07 -24.66 -11.81
CA SER A 33 1.93 -23.76 -12.04
C SER A 33 1.28 -23.33 -10.73
N SER A 34 1.06 -24.26 -9.78
CA SER A 34 0.46 -23.93 -8.48
C SER A 34 1.30 -22.94 -7.67
N VAL A 35 2.63 -23.09 -7.70
CA VAL A 35 3.56 -22.17 -7.02
C VAL A 35 3.52 -20.78 -7.66
N ILE A 36 3.52 -20.69 -9.00
CA ILE A 36 3.42 -19.42 -9.72
C ILE A 36 2.11 -18.70 -9.36
N VAL A 37 0.98 -19.41 -9.39
CA VAL A 37 -0.34 -18.85 -9.06
C VAL A 37 -0.35 -18.32 -7.63
N LEU A 38 0.14 -19.11 -6.67
CA LEU A 38 0.20 -18.69 -5.27
C LEU A 38 1.07 -17.44 -5.09
N MET A 39 2.24 -17.38 -5.74
CA MET A 39 3.09 -16.19 -5.71
C MET A 39 2.41 -14.96 -6.31
N ALA A 40 1.75 -15.13 -7.46
CA ALA A 40 1.04 -14.04 -8.13
C ALA A 40 -0.09 -13.49 -7.24
N ILE A 41 -0.87 -14.36 -6.60
CA ILE A 41 -1.91 -13.97 -5.65
C ILE A 41 -1.30 -13.25 -4.45
N GLY A 42 -0.26 -13.82 -3.83
CA GLY A 42 0.37 -13.24 -2.64
C GLY A 42 0.94 -11.85 -2.91
N GLN A 43 1.71 -11.71 -3.98
CA GLN A 43 2.28 -10.41 -4.37
C GLN A 43 1.21 -9.41 -4.82
N GLY A 44 0.19 -9.87 -5.56
CA GLY A 44 -0.92 -9.03 -6.00
C GLY A 44 -1.73 -8.49 -4.83
N ALA A 45 -2.03 -9.31 -3.83
CA ALA A 45 -2.74 -8.88 -2.63
C ALA A 45 -1.95 -7.85 -1.81
N VAL A 46 -0.66 -8.11 -1.57
CA VAL A 46 0.23 -7.17 -0.87
C VAL A 46 0.31 -5.85 -1.63
N LYS A 47 0.47 -5.87 -2.95
CA LYS A 47 0.48 -4.67 -3.77
C LYS A 47 -0.83 -3.91 -3.70
N GLY A 48 -1.98 -4.60 -3.76
CA GLY A 48 -3.29 -3.97 -3.67
C GLY A 48 -3.48 -3.21 -2.34
N VAL A 49 -3.09 -3.82 -1.22
CA VAL A 49 -3.15 -3.17 0.10
C VAL A 49 -2.21 -1.97 0.16
N ILE A 50 -0.99 -2.08 -0.37
CA ILE A 50 -0.04 -0.96 -0.40
C ILE A 50 -0.55 0.19 -1.27
N ASP A 51 -1.13 -0.11 -2.43
CA ASP A 51 -1.67 0.90 -3.34
C ASP A 51 -2.85 1.65 -2.69
N GLU A 52 -3.74 0.93 -2.00
CA GLU A 52 -4.86 1.52 -1.24
C GLU A 52 -4.37 2.36 -0.06
N LEU A 53 -3.39 1.87 0.70
CA LEU A 53 -2.78 2.62 1.79
C LEU A 53 -2.02 3.87 1.29
N SER A 54 -1.38 3.77 0.12
CA SER A 54 -0.72 4.90 -0.54
C SER A 54 -1.71 5.94 -1.03
N ALA A 55 -2.90 5.52 -1.47
CA ALA A 55 -3.97 6.44 -1.88
C ALA A 55 -4.54 7.24 -0.69
N LEU A 56 -4.48 6.70 0.53
CA LEU A 56 -4.83 7.44 1.76
C LEU A 56 -3.76 8.48 2.16
N GLY A 57 -2.55 8.41 1.58
CA GLY A 57 -1.42 9.26 1.91
C GLY A 57 -0.45 8.57 2.86
N THR A 58 0.71 8.15 2.35
CA THR A 58 1.71 7.34 3.08
C THR A 58 2.71 8.13 3.93
N ASN A 59 2.49 9.43 4.14
CA ASN A 59 3.35 10.28 4.98
C ASN A 59 2.63 11.54 5.46
N LEU A 60 1.47 11.37 6.12
CA LEU A 60 0.69 12.50 6.64
C LEU A 60 1.15 12.85 8.06
N ILE A 61 1.35 14.15 8.30
CA ILE A 61 1.59 14.70 9.64
C ILE A 61 0.41 15.61 9.96
N PHE A 62 -0.30 15.31 11.04
CA PHE A 62 -1.38 16.13 11.57
C PHE A 62 -0.82 17.09 12.62
N ILE A 63 -1.10 18.38 12.46
CA ILE A 63 -0.71 19.42 13.40
C ILE A 63 -1.99 20.01 13.96
N GLU A 64 -2.25 19.76 15.24
CA GLU A 64 -3.40 20.29 15.96
C GLU A 64 -2.93 21.31 17.01
N PRO A 65 -3.71 22.38 17.26
CA PRO A 65 -3.40 23.30 18.33
C PRO A 65 -3.58 22.65 19.71
N GLY A 66 -2.88 23.19 20.71
CA GLY A 66 -3.06 22.76 22.10
C GLY A 66 -4.47 23.08 22.65
N SER A 67 -4.69 22.78 23.93
CA SER A 67 -5.87 23.25 24.65
C SER A 67 -5.69 24.72 25.05
N SER A 68 -6.71 25.55 24.87
CA SER A 68 -6.75 26.89 25.46
C SER A 68 -6.92 26.77 26.98
N GLU A 69 -6.13 27.48 27.77
CA GLU A 69 -6.32 27.56 29.22
C GLU A 69 -6.83 28.97 29.54
N GLU A 70 -8.10 29.07 29.90
CA GLU A 70 -8.74 30.32 30.31
C GLU A 70 -9.16 30.18 31.78
N ASP A 71 -8.65 31.07 32.63
CA ASP A 71 -9.00 31.17 34.05
C ASP A 71 -8.86 29.84 34.85
N GLY A 72 -7.80 29.07 34.55
CA GLY A 72 -7.50 27.80 35.23
C GLY A 72 -8.35 26.60 34.77
N GLN A 73 -9.25 26.79 33.80
CA GLN A 73 -9.93 25.70 33.10
C GLN A 73 -9.19 25.38 31.80
N LYS A 74 -8.80 24.11 31.66
CA LYS A 74 -8.29 23.57 30.40
C LYS A 74 -9.46 23.32 29.46
N GLY A 75 -9.47 24.03 28.34
CA GLY A 75 -10.35 23.78 27.21
C GLY A 75 -10.09 22.44 26.54
N ALA A 76 -10.95 22.08 25.59
CA ALA A 76 -10.80 20.85 24.81
C ALA A 76 -9.48 20.83 24.01
N ALA A 77 -8.98 19.64 23.68
CA ALA A 77 -7.87 19.51 22.73
C ALA A 77 -8.23 20.20 21.40
N GLY A 78 -7.33 21.00 20.85
CA GLY A 78 -7.60 21.81 19.65
C GLY A 78 -8.37 23.11 19.90
N SER A 79 -8.71 23.46 21.15
CA SER A 79 -9.45 24.71 21.43
C SER A 79 -8.58 25.96 21.39
N ALA A 80 -7.25 25.84 21.41
CA ALA A 80 -6.36 26.98 21.26
C ALA A 80 -6.38 27.48 19.80
N LEU A 81 -6.73 28.75 19.60
CA LEU A 81 -6.69 29.38 18.28
C LEU A 81 -5.29 29.92 17.95
N THR A 82 -4.25 29.10 18.16
CA THR A 82 -2.85 29.49 17.99
C THR A 82 -2.26 29.10 16.64
N LEU A 83 -2.92 28.21 15.89
CA LEU A 83 -2.52 27.85 14.53
C LEU A 83 -3.17 28.80 13.54
N THR A 84 -2.33 29.54 12.83
CA THR A 84 -2.75 30.56 11.87
C THR A 84 -2.42 30.15 10.44
N ARG A 85 -2.98 30.88 9.46
CA ARG A 85 -2.70 30.61 8.05
C ARG A 85 -1.23 30.89 7.72
N GLU A 86 -0.69 31.93 8.35
CA GLU A 86 0.69 32.40 8.22
C GLU A 86 1.69 31.31 8.63
N ASP A 87 1.37 30.51 9.65
CA ASP A 87 2.20 29.36 10.05
C ASP A 87 2.29 28.30 8.94
N GLY A 88 1.17 28.04 8.24
CA GLY A 88 1.14 27.13 7.10
C GLY A 88 1.97 27.62 5.91
N GLU A 89 1.94 28.93 5.62
CA GLU A 89 2.74 29.54 4.57
C GLU A 89 4.24 29.53 4.91
N ALA A 90 4.59 29.78 6.18
CA ALA A 90 5.97 29.71 6.66
C ALA A 90 6.57 28.28 6.58
N ILE A 91 5.75 27.24 6.81
CA ILE A 91 6.18 25.84 6.65
C ILE A 91 6.52 25.52 5.19
N ILE A 92 5.78 26.07 4.22
CA ILE A 92 6.07 25.88 2.80
C ILE A 92 7.33 26.67 2.40
N ASP A 93 7.45 27.92 2.85
CA ASP A 93 8.57 28.80 2.47
C ASP A 93 9.91 28.34 3.06
N SER A 94 9.89 27.75 4.26
CA SER A 94 11.08 27.19 4.90
C SER A 94 11.67 25.96 4.18
N LYS A 95 11.01 25.44 3.13
CA LYS A 95 11.48 24.34 2.27
C LYS A 95 12.03 23.15 3.06
N ILE A 96 11.30 22.75 4.09
CA ILE A 96 11.66 21.61 4.93
C ILE A 96 11.71 20.36 4.05
N LEU A 97 12.83 19.64 4.10
CA LEU A 97 13.02 18.42 3.31
C LEU A 97 11.98 17.37 3.72
N GLY A 98 11.12 16.96 2.79
CA GLY A 98 10.09 15.93 3.01
C GLY A 98 8.65 16.47 3.12
N VAL A 99 8.44 17.78 3.13
CA VAL A 99 7.11 18.40 3.07
C VAL A 99 6.82 18.81 1.62
N ASP A 100 5.96 18.05 0.93
CA ASP A 100 5.57 18.33 -0.47
C ASP A 100 4.29 19.19 -0.54
N ARG A 101 3.31 18.91 0.32
CA ARG A 101 2.00 19.59 0.31
C ARG A 101 1.50 19.82 1.73
N LEU A 102 0.77 20.92 1.89
CA LEU A 102 0.08 21.30 3.13
C LEU A 102 -1.39 21.57 2.81
N THR A 103 -2.29 21.13 3.70
CA THR A 103 -3.70 21.48 3.67
C THR A 103 -4.11 22.03 5.03
N SER A 104 -4.84 23.14 5.05
CA SER A 104 -5.43 23.68 6.27
C SER A 104 -6.82 23.09 6.47
N MET A 105 -7.10 22.58 7.67
CA MET A 105 -8.41 22.08 8.07
C MET A 105 -8.97 22.97 9.19
N ILE A 106 -10.27 23.30 9.11
CA ILE A 106 -10.99 24.05 10.13
C ILE A 106 -12.22 23.24 10.50
N ASP A 107 -12.27 22.74 11.73
CA ASP A 107 -13.44 22.08 12.29
C ASP A 107 -14.27 23.07 13.11
N PHE A 108 -15.57 23.14 12.83
CA PHE A 108 -16.53 23.95 13.58
C PHE A 108 -17.67 23.08 14.09
N THR A 109 -18.08 23.31 15.34
CA THR A 109 -19.27 22.67 15.92
C THR A 109 -20.42 23.66 15.89
N ALA A 110 -21.55 23.29 15.26
CA ALA A 110 -22.76 24.11 15.22
C ALA A 110 -23.93 23.36 15.86
N GLN A 111 -24.74 24.05 16.68
CA GLN A 111 -25.96 23.50 17.27
C GLN A 111 -27.18 23.96 16.46
N ALA A 112 -27.97 23.02 15.95
CA ALA A 112 -29.24 23.32 15.32
C ALA A 112 -30.29 23.67 16.40
N ILE A 113 -30.75 24.92 16.42
CA ILE A 113 -31.82 25.37 17.31
C ILE A 113 -33.14 25.28 16.54
N THR A 114 -33.99 24.31 16.90
CA THR A 114 -35.34 24.18 16.34
C THR A 114 -36.33 25.02 17.17
N PRO A 115 -37.23 25.83 16.55
CA PRO A 115 -38.29 26.50 17.29
C PRO A 115 -39.28 25.48 17.85
N SER A 116 -39.63 25.62 19.13
CA SER A 116 -40.62 24.80 19.85
C SER A 116 -42.03 24.91 19.27
#